data_AF-A0A7X8B4S8-F1
#
_entry.id   AF-A0A7X8B4S8-F1
#
_cell.length_a   1.000
_cell.length_b   1.000
_cell.length_c   1.000
_cell.angle_alpha   90.00
_cell.angle_beta   90.00
_cell.angle_gamma   90.00
#
_symmetry.space_group_name_H-M   'P 1'
#
loop_
_entity.id
_entity.type
_entity.pdbx_description
1 polymer ?
#
loop_
_entity_poly.entity_id
_entity_poly.type
_entity_poly.pdbx_seq_one_letter_code
_entity_poly.pdbx_strand_id
1 'polypeptide(L)'
;MEITLYNPQKGRLFTIPVQFTKDNTTWFESYRNSSDIGRITDFEGGLLIAGFDYTYPVWIYDKSRADIGYSQKRANQLLRMHV
;
A
#
# COMPACT_ATOMS: atom_id res chain seq x y z
N MET A 1 3.21 8.36 12.86
CA MET A 1 2.09 9.19 12.35
C MET A 1 0.85 8.34 12.27
N GLU A 2 -0.35 8.92 12.21
CA GLU A 2 -1.57 8.15 12.00
C GLU A 2 -2.05 8.31 10.55
N ILE A 3 -2.54 7.22 9.95
CA ILE A 3 -3.15 7.25 8.62
C ILE A 3 -4.49 6.53 8.63
N THR A 4 -5.43 7.04 7.84
CA THR A 4 -6.67 6.32 7.53
C THR A 4 -6.45 5.48 6.28
N LEU A 5 -6.84 4.21 6.32
CA LEU A 5 -6.70 3.24 5.23
C LEU A 5 -8.00 2.45 5.03
N TYR A 6 -8.17 1.87 3.85
CA TYR A 6 -9.24 0.92 3.56
C TYR A 6 -8.76 -0.52 3.78
N ASN A 7 -9.57 -1.29 4.50
CA ASN A 7 -9.34 -2.71 4.70
C ASN A 7 -10.38 -3.49 3.87
N PRO A 8 -9.98 -4.14 2.77
CA PRO A 8 -10.89 -4.84 1.89
C PRO A 8 -11.49 -6.09 2.56
N GLN A 9 -10.77 -6.74 3.48
CA GLN A 9 -11.27 -7.94 4.17
C GLN A 9 -12.37 -7.61 5.18
N LYS A 10 -12.33 -6.42 5.78
CA LYS A 10 -13.32 -5.95 6.75
C LYS A 10 -14.35 -4.99 6.15
N GLY A 11 -14.19 -4.60 4.88
CA GLY A 11 -15.08 -3.69 4.15
C GLY A 11 -15.22 -2.30 4.76
N ARG A 12 -14.21 -1.79 5.49
CA ARG A 12 -14.30 -0.50 6.18
C ARG A 12 -12.95 0.21 6.32
N LEU A 13 -13.02 1.50 6.66
CA LEU A 13 -11.84 2.31 6.96
C LEU A 13 -11.33 2.06 8.39
N PHE A 14 -10.01 2.18 8.55
CA PHE A 14 -9.31 2.11 9.84
C PHE A 14 -8.30 3.25 9.93
N THR A 15 -8.09 3.76 11.14
CA THR A 15 -6.94 4.62 11.44
C THR A 15 -5.92 3.79 12.20
N ILE A 16 -4.68 3.79 11.71
CA ILE A 16 -3.57 3.05 12.33
C ILE A 16 -2.38 3.97 12.58
N PRO A 17 -1.59 3.72 13.64
CA PRO A 17 -0.27 4.32 13.79
C PRO A 17 0.70 3.62 12.84
N VAL A 18 1.26 4.36 11.88
CA VAL A 18 2.29 3.87 10.96
C VAL A 18 3.53 4.75 11.01
N GLN A 19 4.68 4.14 10.81
CA GLN A 19 5.94 4.85 10.58
C GLN A 19 6.50 4.41 9.23
N PHE A 20 6.81 5.40 8.38
CA PHE A 20 7.47 5.15 7.10
C PHE A 20 8.97 5.32 7.29
N THR A 21 9.72 4.24 7.12
CA THR A 21 11.19 4.22 7.19
C THR A 21 11.77 3.73 5.86
N LYS A 22 13.07 3.91 5.67
CA LYS A 22 13.77 3.36 4.49
C LYS A 22 13.73 1.83 4.47
N ASP A 23 13.64 1.21 5.64
CA ASP A 23 13.70 -0.24 5.78
C ASP A 23 12.36 -0.91 5.46
N ASN A 24 11.23 -0.26 5.77
CA ASN A 24 9.90 -0.84 5.60
C ASN A 24 9.09 -0.25 4.43
N THR A 25 9.57 0.82 3.78
CA THR A 25 8.82 1.53 2.75
C THR A 25 9.62 1.64 1.45
N THR A 26 8.96 1.35 0.34
CA THR A 26 9.47 1.67 -0.99
C THR A 26 8.63 2.80 -1.57
N TRP A 27 9.29 3.92 -1.86
CA TRP A 27 8.71 5.06 -2.54
C TRP A 27 9.01 4.95 -4.03
N PHE A 28 8.00 5.14 -4.87
CA PHE A 28 8.17 5.16 -6.33
C PHE A 28 8.17 6.61 -6.79
N GLU A 29 8.98 6.97 -7.78
CA GLU A 29 8.99 8.32 -8.36
C GLU A 29 8.39 8.35 -9.77
N SER A 30 8.12 7.18 -10.35
CA SER A 30 7.55 7.05 -11.68
C SER A 30 6.03 7.11 -11.60
N TYR A 31 5.49 8.31 -11.81
CA TYR A 31 4.06 8.57 -11.90
C TYR A 31 3.72 9.01 -13.32
N ARG A 32 3.06 8.14 -14.07
CA ARG A 32 2.54 8.40 -15.41
C ARG A 32 1.03 8.67 -15.37
N ASN A 33 0.32 8.09 -14.40
CA ASN A 33 -1.12 8.23 -14.21
C ASN A 33 -1.45 8.54 -12.75
N SER A 34 -2.62 9.14 -12.50
CA SER A 34 -3.12 9.39 -11.15
C SER A 34 -3.29 8.10 -10.34
N SER A 35 -3.65 7.00 -10.99
CA SER A 35 -3.80 5.68 -10.37
C SER A 35 -2.47 4.97 -10.07
N ASP A 36 -1.32 5.60 -10.32
CA ASP A 36 -0.03 4.96 -10.06
C ASP A 36 0.25 4.90 -8.56
N ILE A 37 0.91 3.82 -8.15
CA ILE A 37 1.23 3.59 -6.74
C ILE A 37 2.38 4.50 -6.33
N GLY A 38 2.12 5.32 -5.32
CA GLY A 38 3.07 6.23 -4.68
C GLY A 38 4.09 5.49 -3.82
N ARG A 39 3.60 4.56 -3.02
CA ARG A 39 4.43 3.79 -2.10
C ARG A 39 3.80 2.45 -1.73
N ILE A 40 4.66 1.55 -1.31
CA ILE A 40 4.30 0.31 -0.62
C ILE A 40 5.02 0.26 0.72
N THR A 41 4.35 -0.19 1.77
CA THR A 41 4.89 -0.22 3.14
C THR A 41 4.53 -1.54 3.83
N ASP A 42 5.53 -2.23 4.36
CA ASP A 42 5.31 -3.40 5.23
C ASP A 42 4.75 -2.93 6.59
N PHE A 43 3.63 -3.50 7.00
CA PHE A 43 2.96 -3.15 8.26
C PHE A 43 2.21 -4.36 8.84
N GLU A 44 2.55 -4.72 10.08
CA GLU A 44 1.89 -5.77 10.87
C GLU A 44 1.57 -7.07 10.09
N GLY A 45 2.56 -7.60 9.35
CA GLY A 45 2.39 -8.83 8.56
C GLY A 45 1.58 -8.67 7.28
N GLY A 46 1.24 -7.43 6.91
CA GLY A 46 0.60 -7.09 5.65
C GLY A 46 1.33 -5.98 4.89
N LEU A 47 0.74 -5.64 3.75
CA LEU A 47 1.25 -4.67 2.80
C LEU A 47 0.25 -3.53 2.67
N LEU A 48 0.70 -2.33 2.98
CA LEU A 48 -0.01 -1.10 2.67
C LEU A 48 0.36 -0.66 1.25
N ILE A 49 -0.65 -0.44 0.42
CA ILE A 49 -0.49 0.08 -0.93
C ILE A 49 -1.17 1.45 -1.00
N ALA A 50 -0.41 2.50 -1.27
CA ALA A 50 -0.95 3.86 -1.41
C ALA A 50 -0.78 4.36 -2.85
N GLY A 51 -1.89 4.79 -3.45
CA GLY A 51 -1.90 5.50 -4.73
C GLY A 51 -1.30 6.90 -4.62
N PHE A 52 -1.01 7.51 -5.77
CA PHE A 52 -0.62 8.92 -5.87
C PHE A 52 -1.84 9.87 -5.87
N ASP A 53 -3.04 9.35 -6.08
CA ASP A 53 -4.31 10.08 -6.22
C ASP A 53 -4.99 10.47 -4.89
N TYR A 54 -4.26 10.53 -3.78
CA TYR A 54 -4.79 10.85 -2.44
C TYR A 54 -5.92 9.93 -1.95
N THR A 55 -6.13 8.79 -2.60
CA THR A 55 -7.06 7.76 -2.13
C THR A 55 -6.55 7.12 -0.83
N TYR A 56 -7.46 6.50 -0.08
CA TYR A 56 -7.07 5.76 1.11
C TYR A 56 -6.15 4.60 0.73
N PRO A 57 -4.98 4.46 1.39
CA PRO A 57 -4.14 3.28 1.23
C PRO A 57 -4.96 2.02 1.50
N VAL A 58 -4.61 0.94 0.83
CA VAL A 58 -5.27 -0.36 1.01
C VAL A 58 -4.35 -1.29 1.77
N TRP A 59 -4.86 -1.94 2.82
CA TRP A 59 -4.11 -2.91 3.61
C TRP A 59 -4.43 -4.34 3.18
N ILE A 60 -3.44 -5.03 2.61
CA ILE A 60 -3.55 -6.40 2.15
C ILE A 60 -2.76 -7.31 3.08
N TYR A 61 -3.42 -8.26 3.72
CA TYR A 61 -2.80 -9.12 4.73
C TYR A 61 -1.95 -10.21 4.09
N ASP A 62 -1.03 -10.80 4.88
CA ASP A 62 -0.16 -11.93 4.49
C ASP A 62 0.63 -11.65 3.20
N LYS A 63 1.03 -10.38 3.06
CA LYS A 63 1.84 -9.86 1.95
C LYS A 63 2.85 -8.88 2.49
N SER A 64 4.01 -8.88 1.85
CA SER A 64 5.08 -7.92 2.06
C SER A 64 5.54 -7.34 0.72
N ARG A 65 6.34 -6.28 0.77
CA ARG A 65 7.03 -5.73 -0.40
C ARG A 65 7.95 -6.77 -1.02
N ALA A 66 8.59 -7.62 -0.21
CA ALA A 66 9.48 -8.67 -0.68
C ALA A 66 8.74 -9.73 -1.51
N ASP A 67 7.52 -10.13 -1.10
CA ASP A 67 6.70 -11.10 -1.82
C ASP A 67 6.35 -10.63 -3.25
N ILE A 68 6.22 -9.32 -3.42
CA ILE A 68 5.96 -8.71 -4.73
C ILE A 68 7.24 -8.16 -5.39
N GLY A 69 8.43 -8.51 -4.87
CA GLY A 69 9.71 -8.08 -5.42
C GLY A 69 9.88 -6.57 -5.49
N TYR A 70 9.34 -5.84 -4.51
CA TYR A 70 9.36 -4.37 -4.41
C TYR A 70 8.80 -3.65 -5.65
N SER A 71 7.93 -4.33 -6.42
CA SER A 71 7.51 -3.87 -7.74
C SER A 71 6.21 -3.07 -7.71
N GLN A 72 6.27 -1.83 -8.19
CA GLN A 72 5.09 -0.97 -8.39
C GLN A 72 4.02 -1.65 -9.27
N LYS A 73 4.44 -2.36 -10.33
CA LYS A 73 3.54 -3.09 -11.23
C LYS A 73 2.81 -4.22 -10.52
N ARG A 74 3.53 -5.02 -9.73
CA ARG A 74 2.92 -6.14 -8.97
C ARG A 74 2.01 -5.62 -7.85
N ALA A 75 2.36 -4.51 -7.21
CA ALA A 75 1.49 -3.84 -6.26
C ALA A 75 0.16 -3.41 -6.92
N ASN A 76 0.22 -2.86 -8.14
CA ASN A 76 -0.98 -2.49 -8.90
C ASN A 76 -1.86 -3.68 -9.25
N GLN A 77 -1.24 -4.81 -9.63
CA GLN A 77 -1.97 -6.06 -9.87
C GLN A 77 -2.63 -6.57 -8.59
N LEU A 78 -1.92 -6.51 -7.46
CA LEU A 78 -2.42 -6.95 -6.16
C LEU A 78 -3.63 -6.12 -5.71
N LEU A 79 -3.57 -4.80 -5.89
CA LEU A 79 -4.66 -3.88 -5.57
C LEU A 79 -5.94 -4.22 -6.35
N ARG A 80 -5.83 -4.43 -7.67
CA ARG A 80 -6.97 -4.79 -8.56
C ARG A 80 -7.63 -6.14 -8.23
N MET A 81 -6.97 -7.01 -7.47
CA MET A 81 -7.55 -8.28 -7.04
C MET A 81 -8.35 -8.15 -5.73
N HIS A 82 -8.15 -7.07 -4.98
CA HIS A 82 -8.75 -6.87 -3.65
C HIS A 82 -9.74 -5.70 -3.59
N VAL A 83 -9.73 -4.83 -4.60
CA VAL A 83 -10.59 -3.65 -4.76
C VAL A 83 -11.06 -3.58 -6.20
#